data_AF-A0A4U3MF11-F1
#
_entry.id   AF-A0A4U3MF11-F1
#
_cell.length_a   1.000
_cell.length_b   1.000
_cell.length_c   1.000
_cell.angle_alpha   90.00
_cell.angle_beta   90.00
_cell.angle_gamma   90.00
#
_symmetry.space_group_name_H-M   'P 1'
#
loop_
_entity.id
_entity.type
_entity.pdbx_description
1 polymer ?
#
loop_
_entity_poly.entity_id
_entity_poly.type
_entity_poly.pdbx_seq_one_letter_code
_entity_poly.pdbx_strand_id
1 'polypeptide(L)'
;MTTPLTIPFSDPADDDGPDLPDYVGIVDRAPRADLATIAHLPRPVIPLDEPVTPPAASPAPAPAGEVEKGRTRRVKRLREQVAEARLLADLQADDTPLQLDSPKVRRRQRAAHEAARLHALAQDPAMRAWSAARMRRLLVAGAMVGLALALAWSTAGVQHFAADGADAWSPGWLFAWFVEPFMSITLLVVVGARAYMATLGQPIRSTILVRIEWLFLALTLGMNAFPYLPGVADSFSFPRLVLHLIGPIVAVALVMALPIILAAFAALDFTPEDQRNGPLTGLTYRASPELIARVQALTAEGELPRHPSARQIQRALSCGMDTARALRDALTDPNL
;
A
#
# COMPACT_ATOMS: atom_id res chain seq x y z
N MET A 1 26.70 44.75 -38.37
CA MET A 1 25.75 45.21 -37.34
C MET A 1 25.38 44.01 -36.51
N THR A 2 26.11 43.82 -35.42
CA THR A 2 26.12 42.63 -34.58
C THR A 2 25.88 43.12 -33.15
N THR A 3 24.70 42.82 -32.62
CA THR A 3 24.33 43.13 -31.23
C THR A 3 24.48 41.84 -30.42
N PRO A 4 25.35 41.78 -29.39
CA PRO A 4 25.38 40.65 -28.48
C PRO A 4 24.31 40.83 -27.40
N LEU A 5 23.54 39.77 -27.17
CA LEU A 5 22.55 39.67 -26.11
C LEU A 5 23.27 39.21 -24.83
N THR A 6 23.48 40.14 -23.89
CA THR A 6 24.06 39.86 -22.58
C THR A 6 23.00 39.29 -21.65
N ILE A 7 23.15 38.04 -21.22
CA ILE A 7 22.36 37.42 -20.14
C ILE A 7 23.22 37.50 -18.86
N PRO A 8 22.72 38.04 -17.74
CA PRO A 8 23.43 38.00 -16.47
C PRO A 8 23.35 36.59 -15.88
N PHE A 9 24.50 35.94 -15.72
CA PHE A 9 24.65 34.69 -14.97
C PHE A 9 24.87 35.05 -13.50
N SER A 10 23.90 34.71 -12.65
CA SER A 10 24.01 34.86 -11.20
C SER A 10 24.96 33.81 -10.62
N ASP A 11 25.80 34.28 -9.71
CA ASP A 11 26.71 33.52 -8.86
C ASP A 11 25.93 32.63 -7.87
N PRO A 12 26.16 31.30 -7.80
CA PRO A 12 25.55 30.42 -6.82
C PRO A 12 26.52 30.21 -5.64
N ALA A 13 26.56 31.17 -4.72
CA ALA A 13 27.15 31.00 -3.41
C ALA A 13 26.10 31.39 -2.36
N ASP A 14 25.46 30.37 -1.78
CA ASP A 14 24.67 30.32 -0.54
C ASP A 14 23.38 29.51 -0.76
N ASP A 15 23.47 28.19 -0.61
CA ASP A 15 22.33 27.38 -0.18
C ASP A 15 22.85 26.22 0.68
N ASP A 16 23.03 26.51 1.98
CA ASP A 16 23.22 25.53 3.05
C ASP A 16 21.90 24.75 3.27
N GLY A 17 21.65 23.78 2.39
CA GLY A 17 20.61 22.77 2.56
C GLY A 17 21.15 21.51 3.25
N PRO A 18 20.48 20.95 4.27
CA PRO A 18 21.02 19.82 5.03
C PRO A 18 21.03 18.51 4.23
N ASP A 19 22.19 17.84 4.29
CA ASP A 19 22.48 16.49 3.81
C ASP A 19 21.36 15.47 4.15
N LEU A 20 20.68 15.00 3.11
CA LEU A 20 19.84 13.80 3.16
C LEU A 20 20.67 12.59 2.69
N PRO A 21 20.82 11.52 3.49
CA PRO A 21 21.49 10.32 3.02
C PRO A 21 20.59 9.50 2.09
N ASP A 22 21.06 9.35 0.86
CA ASP A 22 21.10 8.13 0.04
C ASP A 22 20.14 7.00 0.45
N TYR A 23 18.96 6.95 -0.18
CA TYR A 23 18.13 5.76 -0.23
C TYR A 23 18.44 4.98 -1.51
N VAL A 24 19.62 4.36 -1.53
CA VAL A 24 19.98 3.36 -2.54
C VAL A 24 19.17 2.10 -2.29
N GLY A 25 18.48 1.67 -3.34
CA GLY A 25 17.69 0.44 -3.36
C GLY A 25 18.53 -0.79 -3.03
N ILE A 26 18.07 -1.54 -2.03
CA ILE A 26 18.38 -2.95 -1.89
C ILE A 26 17.15 -3.70 -2.37
N VAL A 27 17.14 -3.97 -3.67
CA VAL A 27 16.43 -5.11 -4.22
C VAL A 27 17.35 -6.29 -3.99
N ASP A 28 17.18 -7.00 -2.88
CA ASP A 28 17.69 -8.36 -2.79
C ASP A 28 16.55 -9.32 -2.44
N ARG A 29 16.34 -10.22 -3.39
CA ARG A 29 15.21 -11.12 -3.51
C ARG A 29 15.69 -12.45 -2.96
N ALA A 30 15.60 -12.65 -1.65
CA ALA A 30 15.85 -13.95 -1.07
C ALA A 30 14.81 -14.97 -1.60
N PRO A 31 15.22 -16.11 -2.16
CA PRO A 31 14.29 -17.14 -2.59
C PRO A 31 13.63 -17.80 -1.38
N ARG A 32 12.29 -17.75 -1.34
CA ARG A 32 11.46 -18.64 -0.53
C ARG A 32 11.63 -20.06 -1.05
N ALA A 33 12.51 -20.83 -0.43
CA ALA A 33 12.52 -22.28 -0.48
C ALA A 33 12.67 -22.83 0.95
N ASP A 34 11.81 -23.78 1.28
CA ASP A 34 11.89 -24.71 2.40
C ASP A 34 11.77 -24.19 3.84
N LEU A 35 10.56 -23.81 4.23
CA LEU A 35 10.08 -23.83 5.62
C LEU A 35 9.14 -25.02 5.91
N ALA A 36 9.37 -26.17 5.27
CA ALA A 36 8.58 -27.39 5.46
C ALA A 36 9.37 -28.58 6.04
N THR A 37 10.61 -28.40 6.50
CA THR A 37 11.46 -29.51 6.99
C THR A 37 12.22 -29.17 8.27
N ILE A 38 11.51 -28.72 9.32
CA ILE A 38 12.01 -28.85 10.72
C ILE A 38 10.84 -29.25 11.62
N ALA A 39 10.24 -30.39 11.30
CA ALA A 39 9.19 -31.00 12.12
C ALA A 39 9.51 -32.48 12.34
N HIS A 40 10.74 -32.84 12.75
CA HIS A 40 11.08 -34.13 13.38
C HIS A 40 12.50 -34.07 13.96
N LEU A 41 12.61 -33.59 15.20
CA LEU A 41 13.72 -33.97 16.07
C LEU A 41 13.13 -34.72 17.27
N PRO A 42 13.62 -35.93 17.59
CA PRO A 42 13.15 -36.68 18.74
C PRO A 42 13.52 -35.96 20.04
N ARG A 43 12.52 -35.74 20.91
CA ARG A 43 12.72 -35.30 22.30
C ARG A 43 13.50 -36.40 23.05
N PRO A 44 14.60 -36.08 23.75
CA PRO A 44 15.13 -37.00 24.76
C PRO A 44 14.12 -37.07 25.92
N VAL A 45 13.57 -38.27 26.12
CA VAL A 45 12.80 -38.63 27.32
C VAL A 45 13.78 -38.67 28.48
N ILE A 46 13.67 -37.73 29.41
CA ILE A 46 14.32 -37.80 30.71
C ILE A 46 13.40 -38.66 31.60
N PRO A 47 13.84 -39.82 32.11
CA PRO A 47 13.08 -40.56 33.11
C PRO A 47 13.06 -39.76 34.42
N LEU A 48 11.86 -39.36 34.84
CA LEU A 48 11.56 -39.01 36.22
C LEU A 48 11.21 -40.33 36.94
N ASP A 49 12.06 -40.71 37.90
CA ASP A 49 11.71 -41.34 39.20
C ASP A 49 12.87 -42.22 39.70
N GLU A 50 13.75 -41.62 40.50
CA GLU A 50 14.41 -42.33 41.60
C GLU A 50 14.38 -41.42 42.85
N PRO A 51 13.83 -41.88 43.99
CA PRO A 51 13.83 -41.11 45.22
C PRO A 51 15.24 -41.08 45.79
N VAL A 52 15.95 -39.97 45.58
CA VAL A 52 17.23 -39.71 46.24
C VAL A 52 16.94 -39.44 47.72
N THR A 53 17.26 -40.44 48.52
CA THR A 53 17.34 -40.37 49.99
C THR A 53 18.33 -39.26 50.37
N PRO A 54 18.00 -38.34 51.30
CA PRO A 54 18.92 -37.29 51.69
C PRO A 54 20.14 -37.89 52.41
N PRO A 55 21.39 -37.57 52.01
CA PRO A 55 22.54 -37.95 52.81
C PRO A 55 22.52 -37.18 54.13
N ALA A 56 22.67 -37.95 55.20
CA ALA A 56 22.73 -37.51 56.58
C ALA A 56 23.70 -36.33 56.78
N ALA A 57 23.30 -35.46 57.70
CA ALA A 57 24.08 -34.34 58.21
C ALA A 57 25.52 -34.75 58.55
N SER A 58 26.48 -34.14 57.86
CA SER A 58 27.88 -34.14 58.33
C SER A 58 28.03 -33.15 59.49
N PRO A 59 28.79 -33.48 60.55
CA PRO A 59 28.96 -32.62 61.70
C PRO A 59 29.80 -31.37 61.38
N ALA A 60 29.56 -30.32 62.17
CA ALA A 60 30.28 -29.05 62.17
C ALA A 60 31.82 -29.21 62.24
N PRO A 61 32.59 -28.28 61.64
CA PRO A 61 34.05 -28.31 61.72
C PRO A 61 34.53 -27.78 63.07
N ALA A 62 35.33 -28.58 63.77
CA ALA A 62 36.20 -28.12 64.85
C ALA A 62 37.43 -27.38 64.26
N PRO A 63 38.08 -26.49 65.04
CA PRO A 63 38.83 -25.36 64.50
C PRO A 63 40.26 -25.68 64.07
N ALA A 64 40.77 -24.76 63.26
CA ALA A 64 42.10 -24.63 62.68
C ALA A 64 43.25 -25.26 63.48
N GLY A 65 43.97 -26.15 62.79
CA GLY A 65 45.35 -26.53 63.10
C GLY A 65 46.16 -26.53 61.80
N GLU A 66 46.96 -25.48 61.64
CA GLU A 66 48.15 -25.34 60.80
C GLU A 66 48.45 -26.45 59.77
N VAL A 67 48.24 -26.14 58.48
CA VAL A 67 49.14 -26.64 57.42
C VAL A 67 49.34 -25.54 56.38
N GLU A 68 50.08 -24.49 56.77
CA GLU A 68 50.89 -23.73 55.82
C GLU A 68 52.10 -24.57 55.43
N LYS A 69 51.94 -25.50 54.47
CA LYS A 69 53.06 -26.10 53.74
C LYS A 69 52.51 -26.83 52.51
N GLY A 70 52.83 -26.31 51.32
CA GLY A 70 52.58 -27.01 50.06
C GLY A 70 51.55 -26.38 49.11
N ARG A 71 51.15 -25.12 49.28
CA ARG A 71 50.35 -24.45 48.23
C ARG A 71 51.28 -24.06 47.09
N THR A 72 51.28 -24.83 46.00
CA THR A 72 52.03 -24.50 44.78
C THR A 72 51.65 -23.10 44.30
N ARG A 73 52.61 -22.33 43.77
CA ARG A 73 52.38 -20.97 43.21
C ARG A 73 51.18 -20.93 42.24
N ARG A 74 50.90 -22.05 41.59
CA ARG A 74 49.75 -22.28 40.70
C ARG A 74 48.40 -22.13 41.40
N VAL A 75 48.24 -22.64 42.61
CA VAL A 75 46.97 -22.54 43.37
C VAL A 75 46.70 -21.11 43.82
N LYS A 76 47.75 -20.35 44.17
CA LYS A 76 47.62 -18.93 44.52
C LYS A 76 47.15 -18.12 43.30
N ARG A 77 47.79 -18.32 42.15
CA ARG A 77 47.41 -17.68 40.87
C ARG A 77 45.98 -18.03 40.45
N LEU A 78 45.56 -19.29 40.60
CA LEU A 78 44.18 -19.72 40.29
C LEU A 78 43.15 -19.05 41.19
N ARG A 79 43.46 -18.83 42.48
CA ARG A 79 42.56 -18.11 43.39
C ARG A 79 42.45 -16.63 43.06
N GLU A 80 43.57 -16.00 42.67
CA GLU A 80 43.57 -14.62 42.19
C GLU A 80 42.72 -14.49 40.90
N GLN A 81 42.88 -15.42 39.96
CA GLN A 81 42.05 -15.48 38.74
C GLN A 81 40.57 -15.71 39.01
N VAL A 82 40.23 -16.60 39.96
CA VAL A 82 38.83 -16.84 40.37
C VAL A 82 38.25 -15.64 41.10
N ALA A 83 39.05 -14.95 41.92
CA ALA A 83 38.61 -13.74 42.61
C ALA A 83 38.36 -12.59 41.61
N GLU A 84 39.25 -12.41 40.63
CA GLU A 84 39.08 -11.47 39.52
C GLU A 84 37.86 -11.81 38.67
N ALA A 85 37.67 -13.09 38.33
CA ALA A 85 36.50 -13.55 37.57
C ALA A 85 35.18 -13.30 38.32
N ARG A 86 35.17 -13.44 39.66
CA ARG A 86 34.00 -13.12 40.49
C ARG A 86 33.71 -11.63 40.52
N LEU A 87 34.75 -10.79 40.65
CA LEU A 87 34.59 -9.33 40.60
C LEU A 87 34.09 -8.86 39.21
N LEU A 88 34.57 -9.49 38.13
CA LEU A 88 34.07 -9.22 36.78
C LEU A 88 32.62 -9.68 36.60
N ALA A 89 32.23 -10.81 37.20
CA ALA A 89 30.84 -11.28 37.20
C ALA A 89 29.91 -10.34 37.96
N ASP A 90 30.35 -9.81 39.12
CA ASP A 90 29.59 -8.83 39.90
C ASP A 90 29.41 -7.51 39.12
N LEU A 91 30.45 -7.06 38.39
CA LEU A 91 30.37 -5.87 37.52
C LEU A 91 29.51 -6.11 36.26
N GLN A 92 29.40 -7.34 35.78
CA GLN A 92 28.50 -7.72 34.68
C GLN A 92 27.05 -7.91 35.13
N ALA A 93 26.83 -8.28 36.39
CA ALA A 93 25.52 -8.40 37.01
C ALA A 93 24.98 -7.05 37.52
N ASP A 94 25.81 -6.01 37.53
CA ASP A 94 25.41 -4.65 37.83
C ASP A 94 24.65 -4.05 36.63
N ASP A 95 23.32 -4.19 36.66
CA ASP A 95 22.39 -3.61 35.68
C ASP A 95 22.21 -2.09 35.84
N THR A 96 22.81 -1.46 36.85
CA THR A 96 22.71 -0.01 37.10
C THR A 96 23.11 0.87 35.90
N PRO A 97 24.19 0.58 35.13
CA PRO A 97 24.48 1.25 33.86
C PRO A 97 23.49 0.96 32.72
N LEU A 98 22.72 -0.14 32.77
CA LEU A 98 21.67 -0.45 31.79
C LEU A 98 20.34 0.26 32.11
N GLN A 99 20.16 0.72 33.35
CA GLN A 99 19.03 1.57 33.76
C GLN A 99 19.20 3.04 33.39
N LEU A 100 20.43 3.48 33.10
CA LEU A 100 20.72 4.79 32.52
C LEU A 100 20.61 4.69 31.00
N ASP A 101 19.39 4.83 30.47
CA ASP A 101 19.17 4.87 29.02
C ASP A 101 20.11 5.90 28.38
N SER A 102 21.14 5.41 27.68
CA SER A 102 22.03 6.26 26.89
C SER A 102 21.18 7.18 26.00
N PRO A 103 21.59 8.44 25.77
CA PRO A 103 20.86 9.35 24.88
C PRO A 103 20.59 8.73 23.49
N LYS A 104 21.44 7.80 23.03
CA LYS A 104 21.22 7.02 21.81
C LYS A 104 20.03 6.04 21.93
N VAL A 105 19.87 5.36 23.06
CA VAL A 105 18.76 4.44 23.34
C VAL A 105 17.43 5.21 23.42
N ARG A 106 17.40 6.32 24.15
CA ARG A 106 16.21 7.20 24.21
C ARG A 106 15.78 7.71 22.84
N ARG A 107 16.74 8.09 21.99
CA ARG A 107 16.47 8.53 20.61
C ARG A 107 15.86 7.39 19.78
N ARG A 108 16.40 6.18 19.87
CA ARG A 108 15.86 5.00 19.16
C ARG A 108 14.48 4.61 19.68
N GLN A 109 14.24 4.65 20.99
CA GLN A 109 12.93 4.38 21.56
C GLN A 109 11.89 5.41 21.13
N ARG A 110 12.23 6.71 21.06
CA ARG A 110 11.35 7.75 20.53
C ARG A 110 11.01 7.52 19.07
N ALA A 111 12.02 7.23 18.23
CA ALA A 111 11.81 6.90 16.83
C ALA A 111 10.91 5.65 16.66
N ALA A 112 11.09 4.64 17.51
CA ALA A 112 10.24 3.44 17.50
C ALA A 112 8.79 3.76 17.92
N HIS A 113 8.58 4.62 18.93
CA HIS A 113 7.25 5.05 19.35
C HIS A 113 6.57 5.93 18.29
N GLU A 114 7.31 6.82 17.64
CA GLU A 114 6.82 7.63 16.52
C GLU A 114 6.44 6.75 15.34
N ALA A 115 7.29 5.79 14.97
CA ALA A 115 6.99 4.80 13.93
C ALA A 115 5.76 3.95 14.28
N ALA A 116 5.62 3.52 15.54
CA ALA A 116 4.44 2.77 16.00
C ALA A 116 3.16 3.61 15.95
N ARG A 117 3.23 4.90 16.31
CA ARG A 117 2.10 5.84 16.19
C ARG A 117 1.73 6.09 14.74
N LEU A 118 2.71 6.31 13.86
CA LEU A 118 2.49 6.46 12.42
C LEU A 118 1.90 5.18 11.82
N HIS A 119 2.34 4.01 12.28
CA HIS A 119 1.77 2.74 11.86
C HIS A 119 0.32 2.57 12.33
N ALA A 120 0.00 2.95 13.57
CA ALA A 120 -1.36 2.96 14.08
C ALA A 120 -2.27 3.92 13.30
N LEU A 121 -1.77 5.12 12.97
CA LEU A 121 -2.46 6.08 12.08
C LEU A 121 -2.64 5.54 10.66
N ALA A 122 -1.68 4.79 10.13
CA ALA A 122 -1.78 4.16 8.82
C ALA A 122 -2.74 2.95 8.81
N GLN A 123 -2.96 2.31 9.97
CA GLN A 123 -3.92 1.23 10.15
C GLN A 123 -5.37 1.73 10.29
N ASP A 124 -5.57 3.05 10.49
CA ASP A 124 -6.90 3.66 10.53
C ASP A 124 -7.70 3.26 9.27
N PRO A 125 -8.87 2.61 9.43
CA PRO A 125 -9.71 2.20 8.31
C PRO A 125 -10.07 3.36 7.37
N ALA A 126 -10.24 4.57 7.88
CA ALA A 126 -10.52 5.75 7.06
C ALA A 126 -9.32 6.13 6.17
N MET A 127 -8.09 6.01 6.72
CA MET A 127 -6.86 6.28 5.97
C MET A 127 -6.62 5.22 4.90
N ARG A 128 -6.88 3.94 5.22
CA ARG A 128 -6.80 2.84 4.24
C ARG A 128 -7.81 3.02 3.11
N ALA A 129 -9.07 3.31 3.43
CA ALA A 129 -10.11 3.58 2.45
C ALA A 129 -9.76 4.77 1.54
N TRP A 130 -9.23 5.86 2.11
CA TRP A 130 -8.77 7.00 1.31
C TRP A 130 -7.60 6.63 0.38
N SER A 131 -6.62 5.88 0.88
CA SER A 131 -5.47 5.44 0.08
C SER A 131 -5.88 4.50 -1.06
N ALA A 132 -6.82 3.59 -0.80
CA ALA A 132 -7.38 2.66 -1.78
C ALA A 132 -8.19 3.41 -2.85
N ALA A 133 -9.04 4.35 -2.44
CA ALA A 133 -9.78 5.21 -3.36
C ALA A 133 -8.84 6.06 -4.23
N ARG A 134 -7.76 6.61 -3.66
CA ARG A 134 -6.74 7.36 -4.40
C ARG A 134 -6.00 6.47 -5.39
N MET A 135 -5.55 5.29 -4.97
CA MET A 135 -4.87 4.33 -5.85
C MET A 135 -5.78 3.90 -6.99
N ARG A 136 -7.04 3.59 -6.70
CA ARG A 136 -8.07 3.28 -7.69
C ARG A 136 -8.21 4.41 -8.72
N ARG A 137 -8.30 5.66 -8.28
CA ARG A 137 -8.35 6.83 -9.19
C ARG A 137 -7.09 6.94 -10.05
N LEU A 138 -5.90 6.74 -9.48
CA LEU A 138 -4.64 6.78 -10.23
C LEU A 138 -4.56 5.67 -11.28
N LEU A 139 -4.96 4.45 -10.93
CA LEU A 139 -4.99 3.32 -11.86
C LEU A 139 -6.00 3.53 -12.98
N VAL A 140 -7.20 4.02 -12.68
CA VAL A 140 -8.20 4.37 -13.70
C VAL A 140 -7.67 5.47 -14.60
N ALA A 141 -7.13 6.56 -14.04
CA ALA A 141 -6.60 7.65 -14.84
C ALA A 141 -5.45 7.18 -15.74
N GLY A 142 -4.49 6.42 -15.20
CA GLY A 142 -3.40 5.84 -15.96
C GLY A 142 -3.87 4.89 -17.06
N ALA A 143 -4.85 4.03 -16.78
CA ALA A 143 -5.44 3.14 -17.77
C ALA A 143 -6.19 3.91 -18.87
N MET A 144 -6.92 4.98 -18.52
CA MET A 144 -7.60 5.82 -19.50
C MET A 144 -6.62 6.58 -20.40
N VAL A 145 -5.54 7.12 -19.83
CA VAL A 145 -4.47 7.77 -20.60
C VAL A 145 -3.78 6.75 -21.52
N GLY A 146 -3.40 5.59 -20.99
CA GLY A 146 -2.79 4.51 -21.77
C GLY A 146 -3.68 4.02 -22.91
N LEU A 147 -4.99 3.85 -22.64
CA LEU A 147 -5.98 3.46 -23.63
C LEU A 147 -6.12 4.52 -24.72
N ALA A 148 -6.22 5.80 -24.35
CA ALA A 148 -6.32 6.89 -25.31
C ALA A 148 -5.08 6.96 -26.22
N LEU A 149 -3.86 6.81 -25.66
CA LEU A 149 -2.62 6.77 -26.43
C LEU A 149 -2.56 5.56 -27.36
N ALA A 150 -2.95 4.38 -26.88
CA ALA A 150 -2.99 3.16 -27.67
C ALA A 150 -3.97 3.26 -28.85
N LEU A 151 -5.16 3.82 -28.61
CA LEU A 151 -6.16 4.07 -29.64
C LEU A 151 -5.72 5.14 -30.64
N ALA A 152 -5.08 6.22 -30.18
CA ALA A 152 -4.54 7.26 -31.05
C ALA A 152 -3.43 6.71 -31.97
N TRP A 153 -2.52 5.91 -31.41
CA TRP A 153 -1.48 5.22 -32.17
C TRP A 153 -2.06 4.28 -33.23
N SER A 154 -3.03 3.44 -32.84
CA SER A 154 -3.73 2.55 -33.78
C SER A 154 -4.46 3.34 -34.87
N THR A 155 -5.13 4.44 -34.49
CA THR A 155 -5.85 5.29 -35.44
C THR A 155 -4.89 5.89 -36.47
N ALA A 156 -3.72 6.36 -36.06
CA ALA A 156 -2.72 6.88 -36.99
C ALA A 156 -2.23 5.80 -37.98
N GLY A 157 -2.05 4.56 -37.51
CA GLY A 157 -1.69 3.43 -38.38
C GLY A 157 -2.76 3.12 -39.42
N VAL A 158 -4.03 3.05 -39.01
CA VAL A 158 -5.16 2.80 -39.91
C VAL A 158 -5.42 4.00 -40.82
N GLN A 159 -5.23 5.23 -40.35
CA GLN A 159 -5.49 6.42 -41.14
C GLN A 159 -4.63 6.45 -42.40
N HIS A 160 -3.36 6.07 -42.29
CA HIS A 160 -2.48 5.98 -43.46
C HIS A 160 -3.00 4.98 -44.50
N PHE A 161 -3.52 3.84 -44.05
CA PHE A 161 -4.12 2.83 -44.91
C PHE A 161 -5.47 3.29 -45.50
N ALA A 162 -6.36 3.82 -44.67
CA ALA A 162 -7.71 4.22 -45.05
C ALA A 162 -7.76 5.50 -45.90
N ALA A 163 -6.74 6.37 -45.80
CA ALA A 163 -6.64 7.54 -46.64
C ALA A 163 -6.32 7.18 -48.10
N ASP A 164 -5.73 6.01 -48.38
CA ASP A 164 -5.45 5.49 -49.73
C ASP A 164 -4.85 6.54 -50.69
N GLY A 165 -3.84 7.26 -50.21
CA GLY A 165 -3.17 8.31 -51.00
C GLY A 165 -3.95 9.62 -51.17
N ALA A 166 -5.09 9.80 -50.48
CA ALA A 166 -5.83 11.05 -50.50
C ALA A 166 -4.97 12.24 -50.04
N ASP A 167 -5.14 13.37 -50.72
CA ASP A 167 -4.42 14.60 -50.40
C ASP A 167 -4.65 15.02 -48.95
N ALA A 168 -3.59 15.51 -48.30
CA ALA A 168 -3.68 16.03 -46.94
C ALA A 168 -4.76 17.12 -46.86
N TRP A 169 -5.60 17.05 -45.82
CA TRP A 169 -6.76 17.93 -45.59
C TRP A 169 -7.93 17.79 -46.58
N SER A 170 -7.86 16.86 -47.53
CA SER A 170 -9.05 16.49 -48.30
C SER A 170 -10.12 15.87 -47.39
N PRO A 171 -11.40 15.90 -47.79
CA PRO A 171 -12.46 15.22 -47.05
C PRO A 171 -12.14 13.72 -46.82
N GLY A 172 -11.57 13.03 -47.82
CA GLY A 172 -11.17 11.62 -47.69
C GLY A 172 -10.10 11.41 -46.62
N TRP A 173 -9.07 12.25 -46.58
CA TRP A 173 -8.02 12.20 -45.57
C TRP A 173 -8.57 12.44 -44.15
N LEU A 174 -9.53 13.36 -44.01
CA LEU A 174 -10.21 13.64 -42.73
C LEU A 174 -11.14 12.48 -42.31
N PHE A 175 -11.91 11.91 -43.23
CA PHE A 175 -12.78 10.77 -42.93
C PHE A 175 -12.01 9.52 -42.53
N ALA A 176 -10.81 9.31 -43.09
CA ALA A 176 -9.93 8.22 -42.70
C ALA A 176 -9.56 8.23 -41.20
N TRP A 177 -9.50 9.40 -40.55
CA TRP A 177 -9.28 9.50 -39.10
C TRP A 177 -10.42 8.95 -38.26
N PHE A 178 -11.64 8.84 -38.80
CA PHE A 178 -12.82 8.38 -38.07
C PHE A 178 -13.09 6.88 -38.21
N VAL A 179 -12.48 6.22 -39.19
CA VAL A 179 -12.68 4.80 -39.47
C VAL A 179 -12.34 3.95 -38.23
N GLU A 180 -11.14 4.13 -37.69
CA GLU A 180 -10.71 3.34 -36.53
C GLU A 180 -11.46 3.69 -35.24
N PRO A 181 -11.66 4.97 -34.84
CA PRO A 181 -12.44 5.30 -33.65
C PRO A 181 -13.86 4.72 -33.67
N PHE A 182 -14.54 4.72 -34.82
CA PHE A 182 -15.86 4.13 -34.95
C PHE A 182 -15.86 2.62 -34.64
N MET A 183 -14.87 1.90 -35.20
CA MET A 183 -14.69 0.47 -34.98
C MET A 183 -14.27 0.16 -33.54
N SER A 184 -13.27 0.88 -33.04
CA SER A 184 -12.72 0.74 -31.70
C SER A 184 -13.75 1.06 -30.61
N ILE A 185 -14.60 2.10 -30.76
CA ILE A 185 -15.67 2.39 -29.80
C ILE A 185 -16.69 1.26 -29.77
N THR A 186 -17.09 0.73 -30.92
CA THR A 186 -18.04 -0.39 -31.00
C THR A 186 -17.47 -1.64 -30.32
N LEU A 187 -16.21 -1.96 -30.61
CA LEU A 187 -15.51 -3.08 -29.96
C LEU A 187 -15.38 -2.86 -28.45
N LEU A 188 -15.01 -1.64 -28.02
CA LEU A 188 -14.84 -1.26 -26.63
C LEU A 188 -16.15 -1.43 -25.85
N VAL A 189 -17.29 -1.06 -26.43
CA VAL A 189 -18.60 -1.28 -25.80
C VAL A 189 -18.85 -2.77 -25.59
N VAL A 190 -18.58 -3.61 -26.59
CA VAL A 190 -18.81 -5.06 -26.51
C VAL A 190 -17.87 -5.73 -25.49
N VAL A 191 -16.57 -5.50 -25.62
CA VAL A 191 -15.53 -6.09 -24.75
C VAL A 191 -15.65 -5.54 -23.34
N GLY A 192 -15.83 -4.23 -23.20
CA GLY A 192 -16.01 -3.56 -21.92
C GLY A 192 -17.26 -4.03 -21.18
N ALA A 193 -18.41 -4.17 -21.86
CA ALA A 193 -19.63 -4.70 -21.25
C ALA A 193 -19.44 -6.15 -20.76
N ARG A 194 -18.79 -7.01 -21.56
CA ARG A 194 -18.48 -8.39 -21.15
C ARG A 194 -17.55 -8.43 -19.94
N ALA A 195 -16.46 -7.67 -19.98
CA ALA A 195 -15.49 -7.61 -18.89
C ALA A 195 -16.12 -7.07 -17.60
N TYR A 196 -16.96 -6.03 -17.71
CA TYR A 196 -17.71 -5.48 -16.58
C TYR A 196 -18.73 -6.47 -16.02
N MET A 197 -19.53 -7.12 -16.85
CA MET A 197 -20.51 -8.11 -16.38
C MET A 197 -19.84 -9.33 -15.74
N ALA A 198 -18.63 -9.69 -16.16
CA ALA A 198 -17.84 -10.73 -15.51
C ALA A 198 -17.44 -10.35 -14.07
N THR A 199 -17.18 -9.08 -13.76
CA THR A 199 -16.87 -8.64 -12.39
C THR A 199 -18.08 -8.72 -11.46
N LEU A 200 -19.30 -8.63 -12.02
CA LEU A 200 -20.55 -8.80 -11.30
C LEU A 200 -20.94 -10.28 -11.10
N GLY A 201 -20.09 -11.23 -11.52
CA GLY A 201 -20.40 -12.66 -11.47
C GLY A 201 -21.46 -13.12 -12.47
N GLN A 202 -21.82 -12.27 -13.44
CA GLN A 202 -22.85 -12.53 -14.45
C GLN A 202 -22.24 -12.47 -15.87
N PRO A 203 -21.26 -13.33 -16.21
CA PRO A 203 -20.56 -13.24 -17.49
C PRO A 203 -21.52 -13.42 -18.67
N ILE A 204 -21.46 -12.51 -19.64
CA ILE A 204 -22.25 -12.62 -20.88
C ILE A 204 -21.68 -13.75 -21.74
N ARG A 205 -22.36 -14.90 -21.77
CA ARG A 205 -21.99 -16.07 -22.58
C ARG A 205 -22.78 -16.09 -23.89
N SER A 206 -22.46 -15.18 -24.80
CA SER A 206 -23.05 -15.14 -26.15
C SER A 206 -22.00 -15.39 -27.22
N THR A 207 -22.20 -16.44 -28.03
CA THR A 207 -21.33 -16.79 -29.15
C THR A 207 -21.38 -15.75 -30.28
N ILE A 208 -22.52 -15.11 -30.49
CA ILE A 208 -22.65 -13.99 -31.45
C ILE A 208 -21.76 -12.83 -31.01
N LEU A 209 -21.77 -12.51 -29.73
CA LEU A 209 -20.98 -11.41 -29.19
C LEU A 209 -19.47 -11.69 -29.28
N VAL A 210 -19.06 -12.94 -29.03
CA VAL A 210 -17.68 -13.41 -29.27
C VAL A 210 -17.29 -13.28 -30.75
N ARG A 211 -18.17 -13.66 -31.68
CA ARG A 211 -17.89 -13.54 -33.13
C ARG A 211 -17.76 -12.09 -33.57
N ILE A 212 -18.62 -11.20 -33.06
CA ILE A 212 -18.53 -9.76 -33.32
C ILE A 212 -17.21 -9.22 -32.78
N GLU A 213 -16.87 -9.53 -31.53
CA GLU A 213 -15.58 -9.15 -30.94
C GLU A 213 -14.39 -9.58 -31.82
N TRP A 214 -14.33 -10.86 -32.21
CA TRP A 214 -13.28 -11.36 -33.10
C TRP A 214 -13.28 -10.70 -34.47
N LEU A 215 -14.45 -10.39 -35.04
CA LEU A 215 -14.55 -9.69 -36.31
C LEU A 215 -13.96 -8.29 -36.24
N PHE A 216 -14.35 -7.50 -35.24
CA PHE A 216 -13.82 -6.15 -35.04
C PHE A 216 -12.32 -6.17 -34.72
N LEU A 217 -11.88 -7.09 -33.86
CA LEU A 217 -10.45 -7.29 -33.57
C LEU A 217 -9.66 -7.64 -34.82
N ALA A 218 -10.13 -8.60 -35.62
CA ALA A 218 -9.47 -9.01 -36.85
C ALA A 218 -9.41 -7.86 -37.87
N LEU A 219 -10.43 -7.03 -37.94
CA LEU A 219 -10.46 -5.89 -38.85
C LEU A 219 -9.47 -4.79 -38.42
N THR A 220 -9.47 -4.40 -37.14
CA THR A 220 -8.50 -3.43 -36.60
C THR A 220 -7.06 -3.94 -36.71
N LEU A 221 -6.79 -5.19 -36.29
CA LEU A 221 -5.45 -5.77 -36.44
C LEU A 221 -5.06 -5.90 -37.90
N GLY A 222 -5.99 -6.34 -38.76
CA GLY A 222 -5.79 -6.49 -40.18
C GLY A 222 -5.33 -5.18 -40.82
N MET A 223 -6.06 -4.09 -40.60
CA MET A 223 -5.70 -2.78 -41.15
C MET A 223 -4.35 -2.26 -40.63
N ASN A 224 -4.04 -2.49 -39.35
CA ASN A 224 -2.74 -2.07 -38.78
C ASN A 224 -1.57 -2.93 -39.27
N ALA A 225 -1.79 -4.22 -39.53
CA ALA A 225 -0.75 -5.17 -39.89
C ALA A 225 -0.52 -5.26 -41.41
N PHE A 226 -1.60 -5.21 -42.20
CA PHE A 226 -1.62 -5.55 -43.61
C PHE A 226 -0.56 -4.82 -44.45
N PRO A 227 -0.36 -3.49 -44.31
CA PRO A 227 0.67 -2.78 -45.06
C PRO A 227 2.11 -3.25 -44.79
N TYR A 228 2.32 -3.98 -43.68
CA TYR A 228 3.63 -4.42 -43.21
C TYR A 228 3.83 -5.94 -43.33
N LEU A 229 2.86 -6.66 -43.90
CA LEU A 229 2.95 -8.10 -44.11
C LEU A 229 3.91 -8.46 -45.26
N PRO A 230 4.56 -9.62 -45.20
CA PRO A 230 5.40 -10.10 -46.29
C PRO A 230 4.54 -10.32 -47.55
N GLY A 231 5.03 -9.84 -48.70
CA GLY A 231 4.32 -9.91 -49.98
C GLY A 231 3.40 -8.72 -50.27
N VAL A 232 3.13 -7.86 -49.28
CA VAL A 232 2.44 -6.57 -49.47
C VAL A 232 3.44 -5.42 -49.35
N ALA A 233 4.29 -5.45 -48.32
CA ALA A 233 5.30 -4.43 -48.10
C ALA A 233 6.49 -4.57 -49.07
N ASP A 234 7.03 -3.44 -49.54
CA ASP A 234 8.25 -3.40 -50.36
C ASP A 234 9.45 -4.05 -49.67
N SER A 235 9.52 -3.90 -48.33
CA SER A 235 10.50 -4.55 -47.48
C SER A 235 9.85 -5.02 -46.18
N PHE A 236 9.95 -6.33 -45.92
CA PHE A 236 9.44 -6.90 -44.68
C PHE A 236 10.36 -6.56 -43.50
N SER A 237 9.78 -6.00 -42.45
CA SER A 237 10.46 -5.71 -41.19
C SER A 237 9.58 -6.17 -40.03
N PHE A 238 9.98 -7.26 -39.38
CA PHE A 238 9.25 -7.80 -38.22
C PHE A 238 9.10 -6.77 -37.09
N PRO A 239 10.14 -6.00 -36.68
CA PRO A 239 9.97 -4.95 -35.68
C PRO A 239 8.93 -3.89 -36.07
N ARG A 240 8.85 -3.52 -37.36
CA ARG A 240 7.87 -2.55 -37.86
C ARG A 240 6.45 -3.09 -37.77
N LEU A 241 6.25 -4.35 -38.14
CA LEU A 241 4.95 -5.03 -37.99
C LEU A 241 4.51 -5.07 -36.53
N VAL A 242 5.41 -5.49 -35.62
CA VAL A 242 5.12 -5.52 -34.19
C VAL A 242 4.75 -4.12 -33.66
N LEU A 243 5.49 -3.10 -34.07
CA LEU A 243 5.25 -1.72 -33.63
C LEU A 243 3.82 -1.21 -33.96
N HIS A 244 3.28 -1.57 -35.12
CA HIS A 244 1.91 -1.18 -35.50
C HIS A 244 0.84 -2.03 -34.80
N LEU A 245 1.18 -3.24 -34.35
CA LEU A 245 0.28 -4.10 -33.58
C LEU A 245 0.20 -3.76 -32.09
N ILE A 246 1.19 -3.06 -31.53
CA ILE A 246 1.24 -2.72 -30.10
C ILE A 246 -0.01 -1.92 -29.67
N GLY A 247 -0.42 -0.91 -30.44
CA GLY A 247 -1.57 -0.06 -30.11
C GLY A 247 -2.86 -0.87 -29.88
N PRO A 248 -3.38 -1.60 -30.88
CA PRO A 248 -4.55 -2.45 -30.71
C PRO A 248 -4.45 -3.45 -29.57
N ILE A 249 -3.30 -4.13 -29.43
CA ILE A 249 -3.10 -5.15 -28.40
C ILE A 249 -3.17 -4.54 -27.00
N VAL A 250 -2.49 -3.41 -26.78
CA VAL A 250 -2.51 -2.69 -25.50
C VAL A 250 -3.90 -2.17 -25.18
N ALA A 251 -4.64 -1.65 -26.16
CA ALA A 251 -6.01 -1.19 -25.96
C ALA A 251 -6.91 -2.32 -25.45
N VAL A 252 -6.91 -3.48 -26.11
CA VAL A 252 -7.70 -4.65 -25.70
C VAL A 252 -7.26 -5.15 -24.33
N ALA A 253 -5.95 -5.22 -24.07
CA ALA A 253 -5.43 -5.63 -22.77
C ALA A 253 -5.90 -4.72 -21.64
N LEU A 254 -5.87 -3.40 -21.82
CA LEU A 254 -6.33 -2.43 -20.81
C LEU A 254 -7.83 -2.57 -20.53
N VAL A 255 -8.64 -2.70 -21.57
CA VAL A 255 -10.11 -2.85 -21.45
C VAL A 255 -10.48 -4.13 -20.71
N MET A 256 -9.73 -5.21 -20.95
CA MET A 256 -9.95 -6.49 -20.28
C MET A 256 -9.42 -6.51 -18.85
N ALA A 257 -8.24 -5.91 -18.60
CA ALA A 257 -7.58 -5.96 -17.30
C ALA A 257 -8.18 -4.98 -16.29
N LEU A 258 -8.58 -3.77 -16.72
CA LEU A 258 -9.03 -2.73 -15.80
C LEU A 258 -10.22 -3.17 -14.94
N PRO A 259 -11.31 -3.75 -15.48
CA PRO A 259 -12.43 -4.22 -14.64
C PRO A 259 -12.00 -5.27 -13.61
N ILE A 260 -11.11 -6.20 -13.99
CA ILE A 260 -10.60 -7.26 -13.09
C ILE A 260 -9.82 -6.64 -11.93
N ILE A 261 -8.92 -5.71 -12.23
CA ILE A 261 -8.14 -4.98 -11.22
C ILE A 261 -9.08 -4.23 -10.28
N LEU A 262 -10.07 -3.50 -10.83
CA LEU A 262 -11.04 -2.75 -10.03
C LEU A 262 -11.91 -3.66 -9.16
N ALA A 263 -12.29 -4.84 -9.65
CA ALA A 263 -13.03 -5.83 -8.87
C ALA A 263 -12.19 -6.37 -7.70
N ALA A 264 -10.89 -6.60 -7.91
CA ALA A 264 -9.98 -7.01 -6.85
C ALA A 264 -9.86 -5.93 -5.76
N PHE A 265 -9.76 -4.65 -6.12
CA PHE A 265 -9.79 -3.55 -5.15
C PHE A 265 -11.11 -3.52 -4.37
N ALA A 266 -12.25 -3.67 -5.05
CA ALA A 266 -13.55 -3.70 -4.39
C ALA A 266 -13.66 -4.86 -3.39
N ALA A 267 -13.09 -6.03 -3.70
CA ALA A 267 -13.06 -7.16 -2.77
C ALA A 267 -12.18 -6.93 -1.53
N LEU A 268 -11.12 -6.13 -1.65
CA LEU A 268 -10.24 -5.77 -0.51
C LEU A 268 -10.89 -4.79 0.47
N ASP A 269 -11.84 -3.98 0.00
CA ASP A 269 -12.56 -3.01 0.84
C ASP A 269 -13.57 -3.69 1.79
N PHE A 270 -13.93 -4.96 1.58
CA PHE A 270 -14.82 -5.73 2.45
C PHE A 270 -14.01 -6.61 3.42
N THR A 271 -13.65 -6.09 4.60
CA THR A 271 -13.13 -6.93 5.68
C THR A 271 -14.27 -7.66 6.41
N PRO A 272 -14.13 -8.95 6.81
CA PRO A 272 -15.18 -9.67 7.56
C PRO A 272 -15.61 -9.00 8.88
N GLU A 273 -14.75 -8.16 9.47
CA GLU A 273 -15.11 -7.34 10.63
C GLU A 273 -16.15 -6.23 10.31
N ASP A 274 -16.17 -5.71 9.09
CA ASP A 274 -17.20 -4.75 8.61
C ASP A 274 -18.57 -5.42 8.37
N GLN A 275 -18.65 -6.75 8.45
CA GLN A 275 -19.92 -7.45 8.42
C GLN A 275 -20.59 -7.53 9.80
N ARG A 276 -19.80 -7.42 10.88
CA ARG A 276 -20.31 -7.31 12.26
C ARG A 276 -20.69 -5.88 12.63
N ASN A 277 -19.98 -4.92 12.06
CA ASN A 277 -20.24 -3.48 12.19
C ASN A 277 -20.76 -3.02 10.83
N GLY A 278 -22.08 -3.04 10.61
CA GLY A 278 -22.73 -2.80 9.30
C GLY A 278 -22.16 -1.64 8.46
N PRO A 279 -22.55 -1.55 7.17
CA PRO A 279 -21.84 -0.80 6.14
C PRO A 279 -21.41 0.59 6.63
N LEU A 280 -20.10 0.85 6.60
CA LEU A 280 -19.46 2.15 6.83
C LEU A 280 -19.77 3.14 5.69
N THR A 281 -21.01 3.14 5.19
CA THR A 281 -21.56 4.21 4.36
C THR A 281 -21.71 5.45 5.22
N GLY A 282 -20.64 6.23 5.24
CA GLY A 282 -20.55 7.52 5.91
C GLY A 282 -20.10 7.37 7.36
N LEU A 283 -19.15 8.21 7.75
CA LEU A 283 -19.10 8.72 9.10
C LEU A 283 -20.41 9.47 9.36
N THR A 284 -21.53 8.77 9.54
CA THR A 284 -22.62 9.29 10.34
C THR A 284 -22.01 9.46 11.72
N TYR A 285 -21.60 10.70 12.03
CA TYR A 285 -21.33 11.14 13.40
C TYR A 285 -22.64 10.93 14.15
N ARG A 286 -22.90 9.70 14.60
CA ARG A 286 -24.07 9.41 15.40
C ARG A 286 -23.88 10.26 16.65
N ALA A 287 -24.80 11.19 16.86
CA ALA A 287 -24.75 12.07 18.01
C ALA A 287 -24.60 11.19 19.27
N SER A 288 -23.51 11.39 20.01
CA SER A 288 -23.29 10.62 21.24
C SER A 288 -24.47 10.87 22.19
N PRO A 289 -25.08 9.82 22.76
CA PRO A 289 -26.21 9.97 23.69
C PRO A 289 -25.84 10.85 24.90
N GLU A 290 -24.57 10.84 25.31
CA GLU A 290 -24.05 11.71 26.37
C GLU A 290 -24.08 13.19 25.97
N LEU A 291 -23.74 13.50 24.71
CA LEU A 291 -23.79 14.87 24.19
C LEU A 291 -25.22 15.33 23.97
N ILE A 292 -26.13 14.45 23.55
CA ILE A 292 -27.57 14.75 23.44
C ILE A 292 -28.12 15.11 24.82
N ALA A 293 -27.86 14.27 25.84
CA ALA A 293 -28.28 14.53 27.21
C ALA A 293 -27.70 15.86 27.73
N ARG A 294 -26.45 16.17 27.38
CA ARG A 294 -25.82 17.45 27.75
C ARG A 294 -26.49 18.65 27.10
N VAL A 295 -26.85 18.59 25.80
CA VAL A 295 -27.60 19.67 25.14
C VAL A 295 -28.99 19.84 25.73
N GLN A 296 -29.68 18.74 26.07
CA GLN A 296 -30.99 18.78 26.72
C GLN A 296 -30.91 19.41 28.12
N ALA A 297 -29.87 19.09 28.91
CA ALA A 297 -29.62 19.72 30.21
C ALA A 297 -29.42 21.24 30.07
N LEU A 298 -28.57 21.67 29.12
CA LEU A 298 -28.34 23.10 28.84
C LEU A 298 -29.61 23.82 28.35
N THR A 299 -30.52 23.10 27.67
CA THR A 299 -31.81 23.64 27.25
C THR A 299 -32.77 23.76 28.44
N ALA A 300 -32.75 22.80 29.36
CA ALA A 300 -33.57 22.81 30.59
C ALA A 300 -33.10 23.90 31.58
N GLU A 301 -31.79 24.16 31.64
CA GLU A 301 -31.17 25.23 32.43
C GLU A 301 -31.39 26.63 31.81
N GLY A 302 -31.89 26.70 30.57
CA GLY A 302 -32.17 27.95 29.85
C GLY A 302 -30.96 28.58 29.17
N GLU A 303 -29.79 27.92 29.18
CA GLU A 303 -28.58 28.38 28.48
C GLU A 303 -28.68 28.22 26.96
N LEU A 304 -29.52 27.28 26.50
CA LEU A 304 -29.83 27.08 25.08
C LEU A 304 -31.34 27.23 24.82
N PRO A 305 -31.74 27.79 23.66
CA PRO A 305 -33.15 27.87 23.28
C PRO A 305 -33.71 26.48 22.96
N ARG A 306 -35.03 26.30 23.08
CA ARG A 306 -35.73 25.01 22.87
C ARG A 306 -35.46 24.32 21.53
N HIS A 307 -35.07 25.08 20.51
CA HIS A 307 -34.60 24.57 19.22
C HIS A 307 -33.25 25.21 18.89
N PRO A 308 -32.13 24.69 19.43
CA PRO A 308 -30.83 25.31 19.25
C PRO A 308 -30.29 25.03 17.85
N SER A 309 -29.77 26.07 17.19
CA SER A 309 -29.08 25.92 15.91
C SER A 309 -27.72 25.22 16.08
N ALA A 310 -27.22 24.59 15.02
CA ALA A 310 -25.92 23.93 15.05
C ALA A 310 -24.78 24.85 15.52
N ARG A 311 -24.81 26.15 15.21
CA ARG A 311 -23.81 27.12 15.70
C ARG A 311 -23.92 27.39 17.20
N GLN A 312 -25.12 27.34 17.76
CA GLN A 312 -25.32 27.53 19.21
C GLN A 312 -24.84 26.30 19.98
N ILE A 313 -25.14 25.09 19.48
CA ILE A 313 -24.62 23.83 20.03
C ILE A 313 -23.09 23.82 19.96
N GLN A 314 -22.52 24.21 18.82
CA GLN A 314 -21.07 24.30 18.63
C GLN A 314 -20.40 25.22 19.66
N ARG A 315 -20.97 26.41 19.89
CA ARG A 315 -20.42 27.38 20.85
C ARG A 315 -20.55 26.91 22.30
N ALA A 316 -21.68 26.30 22.66
CA ALA A 316 -21.92 25.83 24.02
C ALA A 316 -21.04 24.62 24.39
N LEU A 317 -20.78 23.72 23.43
CA LEU A 317 -20.02 22.49 23.66
C LEU A 317 -18.57 22.54 23.14
N SER A 318 -18.16 23.62 22.50
CA SER A 318 -16.85 23.76 21.83
C SER A 318 -16.50 22.58 20.91
N CYS A 319 -17.50 22.02 20.23
CA CYS A 319 -17.34 20.86 19.36
C CYS A 319 -17.18 21.26 17.88
N GLY A 320 -16.84 20.29 17.02
CA GLY A 320 -16.78 20.49 15.57
C GLY A 320 -18.16 20.80 14.97
N MET A 321 -18.19 21.56 13.87
CA MET A 321 -19.44 21.99 13.23
C MET A 321 -20.31 20.82 12.77
N ASP A 322 -19.70 19.73 12.30
CA ASP A 322 -20.43 18.56 11.82
C ASP A 322 -21.04 17.75 12.96
N THR A 323 -20.36 17.65 14.10
CA THR A 323 -20.92 17.11 15.35
C THR A 323 -22.12 17.93 15.82
N ALA A 324 -22.03 19.26 15.74
CA ALA A 324 -23.11 20.15 16.14
C ALA A 324 -24.34 20.06 15.21
N ARG A 325 -24.13 19.82 13.90
CA ARG A 325 -25.22 19.53 12.95
C ARG A 325 -25.88 18.20 13.25
N ALA A 326 -25.10 17.14 13.47
CA ALA A 326 -25.63 15.83 13.82
C ALA A 326 -26.45 15.86 15.13
N LEU A 327 -25.99 16.60 16.15
CA LEU A 327 -26.74 16.81 17.40
C LEU A 327 -28.06 17.55 17.17
N ARG A 328 -28.07 18.60 16.35
CA ARG A 328 -29.30 19.32 15.99
C ARG A 328 -30.30 18.40 15.30
N ASP A 329 -29.83 17.61 14.33
CA ASP A 329 -30.68 16.74 13.53
C ASP A 329 -31.27 15.63 14.41
N ALA A 330 -30.47 15.02 15.30
CA ALA A 330 -30.95 14.04 16.29
C ALA A 330 -31.95 14.61 17.31
N LEU A 331 -31.85 15.90 17.66
CA LEU A 331 -32.83 16.57 18.53
C LEU A 331 -34.13 16.95 17.79
N THR A 332 -34.08 17.04 16.46
CA THR A 332 -35.25 17.38 15.63
C THR A 332 -36.04 16.13 15.24
N ASP A 333 -35.38 14.97 15.15
CA ASP A 333 -35.98 13.70 14.81
C ASP A 333 -35.66 12.63 15.87
N PRO A 334 -36.46 12.49 16.94
CA PRO A 334 -36.17 11.60 18.07
C PRO A 334 -36.32 10.10 17.77
N ASN A 335 -36.59 9.71 16.52
CA ASN A 335 -36.79 8.32 16.09
C ASN A 335 -35.61 7.71 15.28
N LEU A 336 -34.42 8.34 15.33
CA LEU A 336 -33.16 7.86 14.72
C LEU A 336 -32.18 7.24 15.74
#